data_AF-A0A835PM98-F1
#
_entry.id   AF-A0A835PM98-F1
#
_cell.length_a   1.000
_cell.length_b   1.000
_cell.length_c   1.000
_cell.angle_alpha   90.00
_cell.angle_beta   90.00
_cell.angle_gamma   90.00
#
_symmetry.space_group_name_H-M   'P 1'
#
loop_
_entity.id
_entity.type
_entity.pdbx_description
1 polymer ?
#
loop_
_entity_poly.entity_id
_entity_poly.type
_entity_poly.pdbx_seq_one_letter_code
_entity_poly.pdbx_strand_id
1 'polypeptide(L)'
;MAFATHSLSSRFRFLPPPTSKLSKTLLSEFPQYSFFPSGKISYPASFISFRLSGRPSGSSMAYSSTPPTAVVKGDPGILVFGSEEELSVSLAKHTADLSEKFCRERGAFTVVISGGSLVKSLRKLVESPYVDSVNWGKWHVFWVDERVVPKDHPDSNYKSAYDGFLSKVQIPTGQVYAINDSLSAEGAAADYETCLKHLVSTGALQLSPSTGFPKFDLMLLGMGPDGHIASLFPGHPLLGENERWVTFLENSPKPPPQRTTFTFPVINSSSHISLVVTGAGKADAVHQALGYSKTSSPLLPVQMIKLEDGELTWFTDKAAVSKLQEKAGL
;
A
#
# COMPACT_ATOMS: atom_id res chain seq x y z
N MET A 1 -61.71 -41.24 -10.38
CA MET A 1 -60.64 -40.21 -10.45
C MET A 1 -60.84 -39.26 -9.29
N ALA A 2 -59.96 -39.34 -8.30
CA ALA A 2 -60.12 -38.70 -7.00
C ALA A 2 -59.47 -37.31 -6.95
N PHE A 3 -60.11 -36.41 -6.19
CA PHE A 3 -59.67 -35.07 -5.82
C PHE A 3 -58.43 -35.11 -4.91
N ALA A 4 -57.51 -34.14 -5.06
CA ALA A 4 -56.85 -33.44 -3.96
C ALA A 4 -56.09 -32.21 -4.48
N THR A 5 -56.57 -31.02 -4.12
CA THR A 5 -55.84 -29.75 -4.15
C THR A 5 -55.06 -29.60 -2.84
N HIS A 6 -53.81 -29.13 -2.88
CA HIS A 6 -53.07 -28.70 -1.70
C HIS A 6 -52.58 -27.27 -1.90
N SER A 7 -53.15 -26.38 -1.09
CA SER A 7 -52.74 -25.00 -0.87
C SER A 7 -51.87 -24.96 0.39
N LEU A 8 -50.67 -24.40 0.30
CA LEU A 8 -49.84 -24.10 1.47
C LEU A 8 -49.75 -22.58 1.61
N SER A 9 -50.51 -22.08 2.58
CA SER A 9 -50.45 -20.71 3.11
C SER A 9 -49.58 -20.74 4.38
N SER A 10 -48.41 -20.12 4.35
CA SER A 10 -47.59 -19.87 5.56
C SER A 10 -47.94 -18.49 6.12
N ARG A 11 -48.64 -18.49 7.26
CA ARG A 11 -48.96 -17.29 8.04
C ARG A 11 -47.75 -16.90 8.90
N PHE A 12 -47.21 -15.70 8.67
CA PHE A 12 -46.36 -14.99 9.63
C PHE A 12 -47.17 -14.64 10.89
N ARG A 13 -46.70 -15.07 12.06
CA ARG A 13 -47.20 -14.59 13.37
C ARG A 13 -46.22 -13.54 13.92
N PHE A 14 -46.70 -12.32 14.06
CA PHE A 14 -46.05 -11.25 14.82
C PHE A 14 -46.23 -11.53 16.33
N LEU A 15 -45.13 -11.47 17.08
CA LEU A 15 -45.14 -11.43 18.55
C LEU A 15 -45.11 -9.96 19.02
N PRO A 16 -45.96 -9.55 19.99
CA PRO A 16 -45.94 -8.20 20.54
C PRO A 16 -44.84 -8.04 21.62
N PRO A 17 -44.38 -6.80 21.89
CA PRO A 17 -43.34 -6.54 22.88
C PRO A 17 -43.91 -6.53 24.31
N PRO A 18 -43.12 -6.89 25.34
CA PRO A 18 -43.57 -6.76 26.71
C PRO A 18 -43.43 -5.31 27.18
N THR A 19 -44.50 -4.80 27.80
CA THR A 19 -44.51 -3.56 28.60
C THR A 19 -44.77 -3.91 30.06
N SER A 20 -43.98 -3.37 30.99
CA SER A 20 -44.47 -2.54 32.13
C SER A 20 -43.44 -2.31 33.25
N LYS A 21 -43.34 -1.03 33.61
CA LYS A 21 -43.28 -0.41 34.97
C LYS A 21 -42.07 -0.64 35.91
N LEU A 22 -41.22 0.38 35.92
CA LEU A 22 -40.83 1.27 37.04
C LEU A 22 -40.71 0.70 38.48
N SER A 23 -39.51 0.81 39.06
CA SER A 23 -39.30 1.26 40.44
C SER A 23 -38.14 2.28 40.54
N LYS A 24 -38.41 3.41 41.19
CA LYS A 24 -37.47 4.44 41.67
C LYS A 24 -36.40 3.78 42.58
N THR A 25 -35.14 4.20 42.68
CA THR A 25 -34.61 5.38 43.41
C THR A 25 -33.07 5.26 43.37
N LEU A 26 -32.28 6.23 42.88
CA LEU A 26 -31.30 7.08 43.60
C LEU A 26 -30.37 7.63 42.47
N LEU A 27 -30.37 8.93 42.11
CA LEU A 27 -29.54 10.04 42.68
C LEU A 27 -28.12 9.55 43.04
N SER A 28 -26.98 10.10 42.61
CA SER A 28 -26.51 11.37 42.05
C SER A 28 -24.99 11.11 41.79
N GLU A 29 -24.24 11.63 40.82
CA GLU A 29 -23.81 13.01 40.58
C GLU A 29 -22.98 13.01 39.28
N PHE A 30 -23.20 14.01 38.42
CA PHE A 30 -22.26 14.45 37.38
C PHE A 30 -21.54 15.70 37.89
N PRO A 31 -20.27 15.94 37.51
CA PRO A 31 -19.79 17.30 37.35
C PRO A 31 -19.79 17.71 35.88
N GLN A 32 -20.52 18.79 35.63
CA GLN A 32 -20.50 19.59 34.42
C GLN A 32 -19.12 20.25 34.24
N TYR A 33 -18.61 20.30 33.01
CA TYR A 33 -17.58 21.27 32.64
C TYR A 33 -18.21 22.39 31.81
N SER A 34 -18.18 23.57 32.41
CA SER A 34 -18.69 24.83 31.88
C SER A 34 -17.71 25.45 30.89
N PHE A 35 -18.26 25.99 29.80
CA PHE A 35 -17.61 26.95 28.92
C PHE A 35 -17.33 28.27 29.67
N PHE A 36 -16.15 28.86 29.46
CA PHE A 36 -15.91 30.30 29.60
C PHE A 36 -15.05 30.82 28.43
N PRO A 37 -15.23 32.09 27.99
CA PRO A 37 -14.67 32.59 26.74
C PRO A 37 -13.41 33.46 26.90
N SER A 38 -12.61 33.49 25.82
CA SER A 38 -11.74 34.57 25.32
C SER A 38 -10.93 35.41 26.34
N GLY A 39 -9.61 35.17 26.36
CA GLY A 39 -8.61 36.10 26.90
C GLY A 39 -7.37 36.16 26.01
N LYS A 40 -7.08 37.34 25.46
CA LYS A 40 -5.82 37.66 24.77
C LYS A 40 -4.68 37.68 25.80
N ILE A 41 -3.59 36.96 25.54
CA ILE A 41 -2.35 37.06 26.32
C ILE A 41 -1.22 37.46 25.37
N SER A 42 -0.59 38.58 25.70
CA SER A 42 0.56 39.18 25.04
C SER A 42 1.83 38.68 25.74
N TYR A 43 2.82 38.22 24.98
CA TYR A 43 4.14 37.84 25.51
C TYR A 43 5.13 39.01 25.35
N PRO A 44 5.93 39.36 26.37
CA PRO A 44 6.97 40.36 26.23
C PRO A 44 8.24 39.76 25.60
N ALA A 45 8.81 40.50 24.66
CA ALA A 45 10.13 40.25 24.10
C ALA A 45 11.21 40.46 25.18
N SER A 46 12.07 39.46 25.35
CA SER A 46 13.29 39.58 26.18
C SER A 46 14.50 39.32 25.30
N PHE A 47 15.25 40.38 25.04
CA PHE A 47 16.59 40.34 24.47
C PHE A 47 17.54 39.65 25.44
N ILE A 48 18.22 38.61 24.99
CA ILE A 48 19.44 38.11 25.65
C ILE A 48 20.53 38.05 24.57
N SER A 49 21.48 38.97 24.71
CA SER A 49 22.77 38.97 24.02
C SER A 49 23.69 37.98 24.73
N PHE A 50 24.29 37.04 23.98
CA PHE A 50 25.50 36.35 24.44
C PHE A 50 26.53 36.26 23.32
N ARG A 51 27.74 36.72 23.68
CA ARG A 51 28.95 36.75 22.86
C ARG A 51 29.48 35.36 22.56
N LEU A 52 30.15 35.29 21.41
CA LEU A 52 31.02 34.24 20.91
C LEU A 52 32.09 33.80 21.93
N SER A 53 32.25 32.48 22.10
CA SER A 53 33.55 31.86 22.38
C SER A 53 33.54 30.35 22.12
N GLY A 54 34.48 29.88 21.29
CA GLY A 54 35.16 28.58 21.45
C GLY A 54 34.52 27.35 20.79
N ARG A 55 35.09 26.93 19.65
CA ARG A 55 35.00 25.56 19.10
C ARG A 55 35.57 24.54 20.11
N PRO A 56 35.09 23.29 20.02
CA PRO A 56 36.03 22.20 19.78
C PRO A 56 35.66 21.41 18.51
N SER A 57 36.71 21.05 17.79
CA SER A 57 36.73 20.21 16.60
C SER A 57 36.16 18.82 16.89
N GLY A 58 34.98 18.53 16.34
CA GLY A 58 34.43 17.19 16.19
C GLY A 58 34.52 16.77 14.73
N SER A 59 35.25 15.69 14.49
CA SER A 59 35.45 15.02 13.21
C SER A 59 34.15 14.82 12.42
N SER A 60 34.05 15.48 11.28
CA SER A 60 33.10 15.18 10.21
C SER A 60 33.41 13.79 9.66
N MET A 61 32.65 12.76 10.07
CA MET A 61 32.57 11.52 9.31
C MET A 61 31.87 11.85 7.99
N ALA A 62 32.67 12.02 6.95
CA ALA A 62 32.18 12.02 5.58
C ALA A 62 31.57 10.63 5.32
N TYR A 63 30.24 10.56 5.26
CA TYR A 63 29.59 9.44 4.59
C TYR A 63 30.07 9.47 3.14
N SER A 64 30.87 8.47 2.77
CA SER A 64 31.19 8.18 1.38
C SER A 64 29.89 7.85 0.67
N SER A 65 29.25 8.88 0.10
CA SER A 65 28.16 8.73 -0.85
C SER A 65 28.76 8.29 -2.17
N THR A 66 29.12 7.01 -2.28
CA THR A 66 29.22 6.38 -3.60
C THR A 66 27.81 6.34 -4.16
N PRO A 67 27.49 7.10 -5.23
CA PRO A 67 26.20 6.94 -5.91
C PRO A 67 26.07 5.49 -6.38
N PRO A 68 24.85 4.92 -6.44
CA PRO A 68 24.68 3.57 -6.94
C PRO A 68 25.28 3.48 -8.34
N THR A 69 26.30 2.63 -8.48
CA THR A 69 26.86 2.25 -9.77
C THR A 69 25.80 1.47 -10.55
N ALA A 70 25.58 1.89 -11.80
CA ALA A 70 24.77 1.26 -12.87
C ALA A 70 23.33 1.76 -13.08
N VAL A 71 23.21 2.96 -13.67
CA VAL A 71 22.11 3.26 -14.59
C VAL A 71 22.46 2.61 -15.93
N VAL A 72 21.82 1.50 -16.30
CA VAL A 72 21.86 1.06 -17.69
C VAL A 72 21.05 2.08 -18.48
N LYS A 73 21.77 2.93 -19.22
CA LYS A 73 21.19 4.00 -20.04
C LYS A 73 20.47 3.34 -21.23
N GLY A 74 19.17 3.10 -21.10
CA GLY A 74 18.35 2.48 -22.15
C GLY A 74 16.88 2.84 -22.09
N ASP A 75 16.25 2.79 -20.90
CA ASP A 75 14.85 3.18 -20.71
C ASP A 75 14.69 4.02 -19.41
N PRO A 76 14.02 5.18 -19.44
CA PRO A 76 13.78 5.97 -18.23
C PRO A 76 12.95 5.16 -17.24
N GLY A 77 13.51 4.87 -16.07
CA GLY A 77 12.79 4.23 -14.96
C GLY A 77 13.28 2.85 -14.55
N ILE A 78 14.39 2.30 -15.06
CA ILE A 78 14.96 1.03 -14.57
C ILE A 78 16.26 1.25 -13.79
N LEU A 79 16.30 0.76 -12.55
CA LEU A 79 17.46 0.75 -11.67
C LEU A 79 17.95 -0.69 -11.49
N VAL A 80 19.25 -0.93 -11.73
CA VAL A 80 19.88 -2.26 -11.62
C VAL A 80 20.93 -2.23 -10.52
N PHE A 81 20.72 -3.04 -9.47
CA PHE A 81 21.59 -3.08 -8.29
C PHE A 81 22.49 -4.30 -8.28
N GLY A 82 23.69 -4.15 -7.71
CA GLY A 82 24.67 -5.24 -7.58
C GLY A 82 24.34 -6.24 -6.47
N SER A 83 23.55 -5.82 -5.48
CA SER A 83 23.14 -6.64 -4.34
C SER A 83 21.75 -6.28 -3.81
N GLU A 84 21.15 -7.20 -3.05
CA GLU A 84 19.91 -6.93 -2.30
C GLU A 84 20.08 -5.77 -1.29
N GLU A 85 21.28 -5.58 -0.75
CA GLU A 85 21.60 -4.51 0.19
C GLU A 85 21.52 -3.14 -0.48
N GLU A 86 22.21 -2.94 -1.60
CA GLU A 86 22.17 -1.68 -2.37
C GLU A 86 20.76 -1.32 -2.81
N LEU A 87 20.01 -2.30 -3.31
CA LEU A 87 18.61 -2.12 -3.71
C LEU A 87 17.77 -1.64 -2.52
N SER A 88 17.93 -2.27 -1.36
CA SER A 88 17.10 -1.98 -0.19
C SER A 88 17.44 -0.61 0.40
N VAL A 89 18.71 -0.21 0.39
CA VAL A 89 19.14 1.15 0.76
C VAL A 89 18.52 2.18 -0.19
N SER A 90 18.57 1.93 -1.50
CA SER A 90 18.01 2.84 -2.49
C SER A 90 16.49 2.94 -2.41
N LEU A 91 15.79 1.81 -2.22
CA LEU A 91 14.35 1.75 -2.05
C LEU A 91 13.89 2.48 -0.79
N ALA A 92 14.60 2.31 0.33
CA ALA A 92 14.32 3.02 1.57
C ALA A 92 14.49 4.53 1.41
N LYS A 93 15.57 4.96 0.77
CA LYS A 93 15.78 6.38 0.46
C LYS A 93 14.64 6.93 -0.41
N HIS A 94 14.32 6.26 -1.52
CA HIS A 94 13.25 6.68 -2.43
C HIS A 94 11.90 6.79 -1.72
N THR A 95 11.55 5.79 -0.90
CA THR A 95 10.31 5.77 -0.13
C THR A 95 10.27 6.90 0.91
N ALA A 96 11.38 7.15 1.61
CA ALA A 96 11.47 8.23 2.59
C ALA A 96 11.37 9.63 1.93
N ASP A 97 12.03 9.83 0.79
CA ASP A 97 11.96 11.08 0.01
C ASP A 97 10.51 11.36 -0.46
N LEU A 98 9.82 10.33 -0.97
CA LEU A 98 8.41 10.45 -1.36
C LEU A 98 7.52 10.71 -0.15
N SER A 99 7.78 10.04 0.98
CA SER A 99 7.06 10.29 2.22
C SER A 99 7.19 11.75 2.66
N GLU A 100 8.41 12.30 2.69
CA GLU A 100 8.66 13.70 3.03
C GLU A 100 7.92 14.65 2.07
N LYS A 101 8.04 14.42 0.77
CA LYS A 101 7.36 15.22 -0.27
C LYS A 101 5.85 15.31 -0.02
N PHE A 102 5.16 14.18 0.07
CA PHE A 102 3.70 14.17 0.22
C PHE A 102 3.24 14.61 1.61
N CYS A 103 4.03 14.34 2.67
CA CYS A 103 3.77 14.90 3.99
C CYS A 103 3.83 16.43 3.96
N ARG A 104 4.76 17.03 3.20
CA ARG A 104 4.85 18.49 3.06
C ARG A 104 3.71 19.07 2.22
N GLU A 105 3.35 18.42 1.12
CA GLU A 105 2.35 18.91 0.18
C GLU A 105 0.92 18.75 0.69
N ARG A 106 0.63 17.64 1.38
CA ARG A 106 -0.74 17.23 1.73
C ARG A 106 -0.93 16.94 3.22
N GLY A 107 0.14 16.83 3.99
CA GLY A 107 0.06 16.49 5.41
C GLY A 107 -0.22 15.02 5.69
N ALA A 108 -0.12 14.14 4.68
CA ALA A 108 -0.29 12.69 4.76
C ALA A 108 0.50 11.99 3.64
N PHE A 109 0.85 10.72 3.85
CA PHE A 109 1.50 9.85 2.86
C PHE A 109 0.79 8.51 2.79
N THR A 110 0.24 8.19 1.62
CA THR A 110 -0.53 6.96 1.36
C THR A 110 0.35 5.96 0.60
N VAL A 111 0.70 4.86 1.27
CA VAL A 111 1.55 3.81 0.71
C VAL A 111 0.79 2.50 0.61
N VAL A 112 0.90 1.86 -0.55
CA VAL A 112 0.32 0.54 -0.82
C VAL A 112 1.44 -0.48 -0.92
N ILE A 113 1.31 -1.60 -0.24
CA ILE A 113 2.33 -2.64 -0.14
C ILE A 113 1.82 -3.94 -0.77
N SER A 114 2.64 -4.56 -1.60
CA SER A 114 2.44 -5.95 -2.04
C SER A 114 3.15 -6.94 -1.11
N GLY A 115 2.74 -8.20 -1.16
CA GLY A 115 3.37 -9.26 -0.38
C GLY A 115 4.70 -9.78 -0.92
N GLY A 116 5.03 -11.01 -0.54
CA GLY A 116 6.20 -11.73 -1.04
C GLY A 116 7.53 -11.17 -0.53
N SER A 117 8.58 -11.28 -1.36
CA SER A 117 9.94 -10.86 -1.00
C SER A 117 10.11 -9.34 -0.89
N LEU A 118 9.18 -8.55 -1.45
CA LEU A 118 9.21 -7.08 -1.40
C LEU A 118 9.34 -6.56 0.04
N VAL A 119 8.64 -7.17 1.00
CA VAL A 119 8.68 -6.74 2.40
C VAL A 119 10.10 -6.78 2.97
N LYS A 120 10.92 -7.74 2.56
CA LYS A 120 12.32 -7.85 2.99
C LYS A 120 13.18 -6.69 2.48
N SER A 121 12.85 -6.15 1.31
CA SER A 121 13.53 -4.97 0.74
C SER A 121 13.23 -3.68 1.52
N LEU A 122 12.14 -3.65 2.31
CA LEU A 122 11.80 -2.51 3.17
C LEU A 122 12.57 -2.47 4.50
N ARG A 123 13.39 -3.49 4.81
CA ARG A 123 14.12 -3.56 6.10
C ARG A 123 14.97 -2.31 6.39
N LYS A 124 15.45 -1.61 5.36
CA LYS A 124 16.26 -0.40 5.54
C LYS A 124 15.46 0.82 6.02
N LEU A 125 14.14 0.83 5.81
CA LEU A 125 13.27 1.89 6.36
C LEU A 125 13.16 1.84 7.88
N VAL A 126 13.40 0.69 8.50
CA VAL A 126 13.33 0.50 9.96
C VAL A 126 14.70 0.62 10.64
N GLU A 127 15.71 1.04 9.90
CA GLU A 127 17.06 1.33 10.40
C GLU A 127 17.32 2.85 10.39
N SER A 128 18.35 3.29 11.12
CA SER A 128 18.81 4.68 11.09
C SER A 128 19.33 5.05 9.69
N PRO A 129 19.05 6.26 9.17
CA PRO A 129 18.36 7.37 9.84
C PRO A 129 16.83 7.31 9.73
N TYR A 130 16.27 6.46 8.88
CA TYR A 130 14.86 6.53 8.46
C TYR A 130 13.87 6.22 9.58
N VAL A 131 14.19 5.27 10.46
CA VAL A 131 13.34 4.95 11.62
C VAL A 131 13.06 6.17 12.49
N ASP A 132 14.01 7.10 12.59
CA ASP A 132 13.92 8.31 13.40
C ASP A 132 13.46 9.55 12.62
N SER A 133 13.78 9.62 11.32
CA SER A 133 13.53 10.82 10.50
C SER A 133 12.21 10.80 9.74
N VAL A 134 11.65 9.64 9.44
CA VAL A 134 10.36 9.51 8.74
C VAL A 134 9.22 9.83 9.71
N ASN A 135 8.27 10.67 9.25
CA ASN A 135 7.10 11.00 10.04
C ASN A 135 6.01 9.91 9.95
N TRP A 136 6.21 8.79 10.65
CA TRP A 136 5.32 7.63 10.66
C TRP A 136 3.87 7.96 11.03
N GLY A 137 3.65 9.01 11.83
CA GLY A 137 2.31 9.50 12.18
C GLY A 137 1.50 9.98 10.97
N LYS A 138 2.13 10.24 9.83
CA LYS A 138 1.48 10.68 8.58
C LYS A 138 1.25 9.55 7.57
N TRP A 139 1.70 8.34 7.88
CA TRP A 139 1.57 7.20 6.97
C TRP A 139 0.19 6.57 7.06
N HIS A 140 -0.43 6.37 5.89
CA HIS A 140 -1.61 5.54 5.70
C HIS A 140 -1.20 4.32 4.85
N VAL A 141 -1.30 3.12 5.41
CA VAL A 141 -0.78 1.89 4.81
C VAL A 141 -1.92 1.02 4.31
N PHE A 142 -1.79 0.54 3.08
CA PHE A 142 -2.77 -0.28 2.37
C PHE A 142 -2.08 -1.49 1.75
N TRP A 143 -2.87 -2.46 1.30
CA TRP A 143 -2.40 -3.58 0.48
C TRP A 143 -3.01 -3.53 -0.91
N VAL A 144 -2.18 -3.82 -1.92
CA VAL A 144 -2.63 -3.91 -3.32
C VAL A 144 -3.40 -5.20 -3.56
N ASP A 145 -3.02 -6.26 -2.86
CA ASP A 145 -3.70 -7.53 -2.83
C ASP A 145 -3.48 -8.21 -1.47
N GLU A 146 -4.37 -9.14 -1.15
CA GLU A 146 -4.25 -9.94 0.06
C GLU A 146 -4.89 -11.31 -0.16
N ARG A 147 -4.36 -12.29 0.56
CA ARG A 147 -4.86 -13.65 0.66
C ARG A 147 -5.91 -13.63 1.75
N VAL A 148 -7.10 -14.14 1.43
CA VAL A 148 -8.22 -14.14 2.38
C VAL A 148 -8.04 -15.31 3.34
N VAL A 149 -7.14 -15.10 4.28
CA VAL A 149 -6.75 -15.99 5.37
C VAL A 149 -6.61 -15.14 6.65
N PRO A 150 -6.63 -15.75 7.85
CA PRO A 150 -6.40 -15.02 9.09
C PRO A 150 -5.13 -14.15 9.04
N LYS A 151 -5.17 -12.97 9.67
CA LYS A 151 -4.05 -12.01 9.70
C LYS A 151 -2.76 -12.53 10.33
N ASP A 152 -2.82 -13.61 11.12
CA ASP A 152 -1.66 -14.30 11.69
C ASP A 152 -1.20 -15.50 10.85
N HIS A 153 -1.90 -15.81 9.76
CA HIS A 153 -1.57 -16.91 8.87
C HIS A 153 -0.27 -16.62 8.08
N PRO A 154 0.62 -17.60 7.87
CA PRO A 154 1.89 -17.41 7.16
C PRO A 154 1.77 -16.85 5.74
N ASP A 155 0.65 -17.10 5.05
CA ASP A 155 0.39 -16.59 3.70
C ASP A 155 -0.20 -15.17 3.64
N SER A 156 -0.50 -14.54 4.79
CA SER A 156 -1.02 -13.17 4.84
C SER A 156 0.08 -12.15 4.53
N ASN A 157 -0.19 -11.27 3.57
CA ASN A 157 0.64 -10.13 3.25
C ASN A 157 0.68 -9.13 4.42
N TYR A 158 -0.43 -8.97 5.16
CA TYR A 158 -0.48 -8.20 6.41
C TYR A 158 0.52 -8.76 7.43
N LYS A 159 0.49 -10.07 7.69
CA LYS A 159 1.42 -10.69 8.64
C LYS A 159 2.87 -10.43 8.25
N SER A 160 3.20 -10.66 6.98
CA SER A 160 4.55 -10.44 6.46
C SER A 160 4.99 -8.99 6.67
N ALA A 161 4.15 -8.02 6.30
CA ALA A 161 4.42 -6.60 6.49
C ALA A 161 4.51 -6.22 7.98
N TYR A 162 3.68 -6.83 8.83
CA TYR A 162 3.70 -6.59 10.28
C TYR A 162 5.03 -7.02 10.91
N ASP A 163 5.44 -8.27 10.68
CA ASP A 163 6.69 -8.81 11.21
C ASP A 163 7.92 -8.10 10.63
N GLY A 164 7.88 -7.79 9.33
CA GLY A 164 8.99 -7.20 8.59
C GLY A 164 9.19 -5.72 8.85
N PHE A 165 8.11 -4.97 9.00
CA PHE A 165 8.10 -3.51 8.93
C PHE A 165 7.20 -2.84 9.98
N LEU A 166 5.89 -3.11 9.99
CA LEU A 166 4.93 -2.30 10.77
C LEU A 166 5.13 -2.39 12.29
N SER A 167 5.56 -3.54 12.80
CA SER A 167 5.84 -3.72 14.24
C SER A 167 7.05 -2.94 14.76
N LYS A 168 7.82 -2.30 13.87
CA LYS A 168 9.08 -1.61 14.17
C LYS A 168 9.00 -0.10 14.02
N VAL A 169 7.83 0.43 13.62
CA VAL A 169 7.61 1.86 13.37
C VAL A 169 6.32 2.34 14.03
N GLN A 170 6.22 3.64 14.29
CA GLN A 170 5.12 4.24 15.04
C GLN A 170 3.99 4.73 14.13
N ILE A 171 3.45 3.84 13.29
CA ILE A 171 2.26 4.15 12.47
C ILE A 171 1.00 3.97 13.32
N PRO A 172 0.11 4.98 13.43
CA PRO A 172 -1.15 4.83 14.15
C PRO A 172 -1.97 3.64 13.62
N THR A 173 -2.51 2.81 14.51
CA THR A 173 -3.26 1.61 14.12
C THR A 173 -4.47 1.92 13.23
N GLY A 174 -5.14 3.04 13.46
CA GLY A 174 -6.25 3.53 12.62
C GLY A 174 -5.85 4.00 11.22
N GLN A 175 -4.55 4.01 10.89
CA GLN A 175 -3.99 4.33 9.58
C GLN A 175 -3.40 3.11 8.87
N VAL A 176 -3.65 1.90 9.38
CA VAL A 176 -3.27 0.64 8.75
C VAL A 176 -4.54 -0.08 8.29
N TYR A 177 -4.79 -0.06 6.98
CA TYR A 177 -6.04 -0.53 6.37
C TYR A 177 -5.83 -1.89 5.71
N ALA A 178 -5.99 -2.95 6.50
CA ALA A 178 -6.02 -4.33 6.01
C ALA A 178 -7.46 -4.79 5.74
N ILE A 179 -7.63 -5.83 4.91
CA ILE A 179 -8.95 -6.40 4.67
C ILE A 179 -9.56 -7.01 5.94
N ASN A 180 -10.88 -7.17 5.93
CA ASN A 180 -11.57 -8.00 6.91
C ASN A 180 -11.44 -9.48 6.53
N ASP A 181 -10.56 -10.19 7.23
CA ASP A 181 -10.20 -11.60 7.04
C ASP A 181 -11.26 -12.59 7.56
N SER A 182 -12.32 -12.11 8.23
CA SER A 182 -13.45 -12.96 8.63
C SER A 182 -14.55 -13.08 7.57
N LEU A 183 -14.44 -12.35 6.46
CA LEU A 183 -15.42 -12.35 5.36
C LEU A 183 -15.00 -13.31 4.24
N SER A 184 -15.95 -13.62 3.35
CA SER A 184 -15.61 -14.26 2.06
C SER A 184 -14.73 -13.33 1.22
N ALA A 185 -14.08 -13.85 0.18
CA ALA A 185 -13.25 -13.02 -0.70
C ALA A 185 -14.04 -11.86 -1.34
N GLU A 186 -15.28 -12.12 -1.77
CA GLU A 186 -16.18 -11.09 -2.25
C GLU A 186 -16.52 -10.05 -1.17
N GLY A 187 -16.90 -10.51 0.02
CA GLY A 187 -17.24 -9.63 1.14
C GLY A 187 -16.07 -8.76 1.58
N ALA A 188 -14.86 -9.35 1.67
CA ALA A 188 -13.64 -8.65 2.01
C ALA A 188 -13.26 -7.59 0.96
N ALA A 189 -13.42 -7.89 -0.33
CA ALA A 189 -13.20 -6.91 -1.39
C ALA A 189 -14.20 -5.73 -1.33
N ALA A 190 -15.50 -6.03 -1.13
CA ALA A 190 -16.54 -5.02 -1.02
C ALA A 190 -16.37 -4.13 0.23
N ASP A 191 -16.02 -4.73 1.36
CA ASP A 191 -15.71 -4.02 2.62
C ASP A 191 -14.50 -3.10 2.44
N TYR A 192 -13.43 -3.61 1.82
CA TYR A 192 -12.22 -2.82 1.57
C TYR A 192 -12.47 -1.67 0.59
N GLU A 193 -13.23 -1.89 -0.49
CA GLU A 193 -13.66 -0.80 -1.38
C GLU A 193 -14.51 0.25 -0.65
N THR A 194 -15.41 -0.18 0.24
CA THR A 194 -16.21 0.73 1.07
C THR A 194 -15.33 1.57 1.99
N CYS A 195 -14.32 0.97 2.60
CA CYS A 195 -13.31 1.67 3.39
C CYS A 195 -12.58 2.74 2.56
N LEU A 196 -12.12 2.40 1.35
CA LEU A 196 -11.46 3.36 0.46
C LEU A 196 -12.38 4.52 0.08
N LYS A 197 -13.65 4.24 -0.26
CA LYS A 197 -14.65 5.27 -0.58
C LYS A 197 -14.91 6.19 0.61
N HIS A 198 -14.93 5.65 1.83
CA HIS A 198 -15.04 6.45 3.04
C HIS A 198 -13.82 7.36 3.24
N LEU A 199 -12.60 6.85 3.05
CA LEU A 199 -11.37 7.63 3.14
C LEU A 199 -11.31 8.75 2.09
N VAL A 200 -11.86 8.52 0.89
CA VAL A 200 -12.06 9.56 -0.11
C VAL A 200 -13.04 10.63 0.37
N SER A 201 -14.20 10.22 0.90
CA SER A 201 -15.23 11.15 1.38
C SER A 201 -14.78 12.03 2.54
N THR A 202 -13.85 11.53 3.36
CA THR A 202 -13.29 12.24 4.52
C THR A 202 -12.02 13.03 4.18
N GLY A 203 -11.53 12.93 2.94
CA GLY A 203 -10.34 13.64 2.45
C GLY A 203 -9.00 13.00 2.84
N ALA A 204 -8.99 11.82 3.47
CA ALA A 204 -7.77 11.10 3.80
C ALA A 204 -7.08 10.49 2.56
N LEU A 205 -7.87 10.11 1.55
CA LEU A 205 -7.43 9.59 0.26
C LEU A 205 -7.96 10.49 -0.86
N GLN A 206 -7.15 10.77 -1.89
CA GLN A 206 -7.58 11.60 -3.02
C GLN A 206 -8.09 10.73 -4.17
N LEU A 207 -8.95 11.30 -5.02
CA LEU A 207 -9.21 10.74 -6.35
C LEU A 207 -8.26 11.40 -7.35
N SER A 208 -7.82 10.63 -8.34
CA SER A 208 -7.16 11.17 -9.51
C SER A 208 -8.16 12.00 -10.32
N PRO A 209 -7.87 13.27 -10.63
CA PRO A 209 -8.76 14.08 -11.47
C PRO A 209 -8.91 13.54 -12.90
N SER A 210 -7.89 12.84 -13.42
CA SER A 210 -7.89 12.32 -14.79
C SER A 210 -8.64 10.99 -14.93
N THR A 211 -8.63 10.13 -13.90
CA THR A 211 -9.21 8.79 -13.99
C THR A 211 -10.47 8.61 -13.14
N GLY A 212 -10.68 9.43 -12.10
CA GLY A 212 -11.79 9.29 -11.16
C GLY A 212 -11.63 8.16 -10.12
N PHE A 213 -10.49 7.46 -10.11
CA PHE A 213 -10.16 6.40 -9.14
C PHE A 213 -9.24 6.91 -8.03
N PRO A 214 -9.15 6.20 -6.89
CA PRO A 214 -8.23 6.55 -5.81
C PRO A 214 -6.78 6.71 -6.28
N LYS A 215 -6.18 7.86 -5.95
CA LYS A 215 -4.80 8.20 -6.23
C LYS A 215 -3.97 8.04 -4.96
N PHE A 216 -3.20 6.96 -4.91
CA PHE A 216 -2.22 6.71 -3.86
C PHE A 216 -0.90 7.41 -4.18
N ASP A 217 -0.13 7.74 -3.15
CA ASP A 217 1.14 8.45 -3.31
C ASP A 217 2.24 7.51 -3.81
N LEU A 218 2.32 6.30 -3.24
CA LEU A 218 3.28 5.27 -3.64
C LEU A 218 2.66 3.88 -3.58
N MET A 219 2.76 3.12 -4.68
CA MET A 219 2.53 1.66 -4.67
C MET A 219 3.84 0.91 -4.81
N LEU A 220 4.18 0.13 -3.80
CA LEU A 220 5.30 -0.80 -3.79
C LEU A 220 4.79 -2.16 -4.29
N LEU A 221 5.17 -2.53 -5.52
CA LEU A 221 4.65 -3.72 -6.19
C LEU A 221 5.76 -4.76 -6.38
N GLY A 222 5.44 -6.03 -6.11
CA GLY A 222 6.24 -7.16 -6.57
C GLY A 222 5.73 -7.66 -7.93
N MET A 223 6.52 -8.53 -8.56
CA MET A 223 6.14 -9.22 -9.79
C MET A 223 6.37 -10.74 -9.68
N GLY A 224 5.42 -11.53 -10.16
CA GLY A 224 5.56 -12.97 -10.32
C GLY A 224 6.55 -13.39 -11.41
N PRO A 225 7.01 -14.67 -11.41
CA PRO A 225 7.83 -15.21 -12.50
C PRO A 225 7.09 -15.28 -13.86
N ASP A 226 5.76 -15.22 -13.82
CA ASP A 226 4.79 -15.17 -14.92
C ASP A 226 4.30 -13.75 -15.22
N GLY A 227 4.93 -12.72 -14.65
CA GLY A 227 4.56 -11.32 -14.91
C GLY A 227 3.27 -10.83 -14.24
N HIS A 228 2.63 -11.64 -13.39
CA HIS A 228 1.51 -11.16 -12.57
C HIS A 228 1.99 -10.09 -11.59
N ILE A 229 1.13 -9.12 -11.33
CA ILE A 229 1.26 -8.15 -10.24
C ILE A 229 0.01 -8.26 -9.35
N ALA A 230 0.12 -7.90 -8.08
CA ALA A 230 -0.98 -8.05 -7.14
C ALA A 230 -1.55 -9.49 -7.22
N SER A 231 -2.86 -9.65 -7.42
CA SER A 231 -3.46 -10.93 -7.82
C SER A 231 -4.09 -10.90 -9.21
N LEU A 232 -3.48 -10.14 -10.13
CA LEU A 232 -3.88 -10.02 -11.54
C LEU A 232 -3.00 -10.93 -12.40
N PHE A 233 -3.51 -12.11 -12.77
CA PHE A 233 -2.76 -13.17 -13.45
C PHE A 233 -2.90 -13.14 -14.98
N PRO A 234 -1.89 -13.60 -15.74
CA PRO A 234 -1.96 -13.68 -17.20
C PRO A 234 -3.19 -14.45 -17.68
N GLY A 235 -3.91 -13.89 -18.66
CA GLY A 235 -5.09 -14.52 -19.27
C GLY A 235 -6.34 -14.59 -18.37
N HIS A 236 -6.29 -14.08 -17.14
CA HIS A 236 -7.44 -14.10 -16.24
C HIS A 236 -8.46 -13.01 -16.62
N PRO A 237 -9.79 -13.26 -16.57
CA PRO A 237 -10.81 -12.26 -16.93
C PRO A 237 -10.73 -10.94 -16.15
N LEU A 238 -10.24 -10.98 -14.90
CA LEU A 238 -10.06 -9.79 -14.06
C LEU A 238 -9.08 -8.76 -14.63
N LEU A 239 -8.23 -9.13 -15.60
CA LEU A 239 -7.41 -8.13 -16.31
C LEU A 239 -8.26 -7.09 -17.05
N GLY A 240 -9.52 -7.42 -17.37
CA GLY A 240 -10.49 -6.52 -18.00
C GLY A 240 -11.43 -5.80 -17.03
N GLU A 241 -11.31 -6.00 -15.72
CA GLU A 241 -12.13 -5.27 -14.73
C GLU A 241 -11.73 -3.79 -14.70
N ASN A 242 -12.66 -2.92 -15.06
CA ASN A 242 -12.43 -1.49 -15.26
C ASN A 242 -13.38 -0.58 -14.46
N GLU A 243 -14.31 -1.14 -13.67
CA GLU A 243 -15.30 -0.36 -12.92
C GLU A 243 -15.03 -0.38 -11.41
N ARG A 244 -14.79 -1.57 -10.85
CA ARG A 244 -14.55 -1.72 -9.40
C ARG A 244 -13.18 -1.19 -9.00
N TRP A 245 -13.06 -0.71 -7.77
CA TRP A 245 -11.77 -0.32 -7.19
C TRP A 245 -11.03 -1.55 -6.66
N VAL A 246 -11.78 -2.43 -6.00
CA VAL A 246 -11.29 -3.69 -5.44
C VAL A 246 -12.14 -4.83 -5.98
N THR A 247 -11.48 -5.91 -6.36
CA THR A 247 -12.12 -7.15 -6.79
C THR A 247 -11.54 -8.35 -6.05
N PHE A 248 -12.04 -9.54 -6.34
CA PHE A 248 -11.68 -10.76 -5.66
C PHE A 248 -11.46 -11.92 -6.63
N LEU A 249 -10.69 -12.91 -6.17
CA LEU A 249 -10.57 -14.22 -6.78
C LEU A 249 -11.05 -15.26 -5.78
N GLU A 250 -11.84 -16.22 -6.24
CA GLU A 250 -12.13 -17.43 -5.47
C GLU A 250 -11.17 -18.58 -5.81
N ASN A 251 -10.65 -18.60 -7.04
CA ASN A 251 -9.87 -19.69 -7.60
C ASN A 251 -8.56 -19.18 -8.22
N SER A 252 -7.72 -18.52 -7.43
CA SER A 252 -6.40 -18.07 -7.88
C SER A 252 -5.59 -19.27 -8.41
N PRO A 253 -4.85 -19.12 -9.54
CA PRO A 253 -3.98 -20.16 -10.06
C PRO A 253 -2.77 -20.45 -9.14
N LYS A 254 -2.60 -19.70 -8.05
CA LYS A 254 -1.56 -19.91 -7.05
C LYS A 254 -2.17 -19.94 -5.64
N PRO A 255 -1.77 -20.89 -4.78
CA PRO A 255 -2.29 -20.95 -3.43
C PRO A 255 -1.92 -19.70 -2.62
N PRO A 256 -2.73 -19.33 -1.61
CA PRO A 256 -4.11 -19.78 -1.40
C PRO A 256 -5.07 -19.21 -2.47
N PRO A 257 -6.20 -19.88 -2.74
CA PRO A 257 -7.05 -19.60 -3.89
C PRO A 257 -7.87 -18.31 -3.74
N GLN A 258 -8.29 -17.99 -2.51
CA GLN A 258 -9.13 -16.83 -2.22
C GLN A 258 -8.29 -15.58 -1.98
N ARG A 259 -8.55 -14.52 -2.74
CA ARG A 259 -7.76 -13.28 -2.72
C ARG A 259 -8.63 -12.06 -2.95
N THR A 260 -8.22 -10.92 -2.39
CA THR A 260 -8.69 -9.58 -2.77
C THR A 260 -7.58 -8.87 -3.54
N THR A 261 -7.91 -8.02 -4.50
CA THR A 261 -6.91 -7.27 -5.29
C THR A 261 -7.47 -5.94 -5.77
N PHE A 262 -6.62 -4.93 -5.85
CA PHE A 262 -6.87 -3.74 -6.63
C PHE A 262 -6.96 -4.10 -8.11
N THR A 263 -7.80 -3.36 -8.81
CA THR A 263 -7.98 -3.44 -10.26
C THR A 263 -6.97 -2.53 -10.95
N PHE A 264 -6.77 -2.71 -12.26
CA PHE A 264 -5.87 -1.83 -13.01
C PHE A 264 -6.24 -0.34 -12.96
N PRO A 265 -7.54 0.07 -13.00
CA PRO A 265 -7.88 1.47 -12.83
C PRO A 265 -7.31 2.11 -11.55
N VAL A 266 -7.32 1.38 -10.42
CA VAL A 266 -6.73 1.88 -9.16
C VAL A 266 -5.20 1.89 -9.23
N ILE A 267 -4.59 0.80 -9.71
CA ILE A 267 -3.13 0.70 -9.85
C ILE A 267 -2.60 1.83 -10.74
N ASN A 268 -3.24 2.04 -11.90
CA ASN A 268 -2.85 3.03 -12.91
C ASN A 268 -3.15 4.48 -12.50
N SER A 269 -3.86 4.69 -11.38
CA SER A 269 -4.13 6.02 -10.82
C SER A 269 -3.12 6.47 -9.77
N SER A 270 -2.14 5.61 -9.42
CA SER A 270 -1.09 5.95 -8.45
C SER A 270 -0.21 7.11 -8.94
N SER A 271 0.31 7.92 -8.01
CA SER A 271 1.29 8.96 -8.32
C SER A 271 2.66 8.35 -8.63
N HIS A 272 3.08 7.36 -7.83
CA HIS A 272 4.32 6.61 -8.06
C HIS A 272 4.06 5.11 -7.93
N ILE A 273 4.70 4.32 -8.78
CA ILE A 273 4.81 2.87 -8.63
C ILE A 273 6.30 2.52 -8.58
N SER A 274 6.70 1.82 -7.52
CA SER A 274 8.01 1.16 -7.47
C SER A 274 7.81 -0.35 -7.63
N LEU A 275 8.17 -0.87 -8.81
CA LEU A 275 8.21 -2.31 -9.09
C LEU A 275 9.52 -2.90 -8.57
N VAL A 276 9.48 -3.69 -7.50
CA VAL A 276 10.65 -4.35 -6.93
C VAL A 276 10.72 -5.79 -7.41
N VAL A 277 11.69 -6.07 -8.27
CA VAL A 277 11.80 -7.34 -9.01
C VAL A 277 13.21 -7.88 -8.92
N THR A 278 13.42 -8.88 -8.06
CA THR A 278 14.75 -9.47 -7.81
C THR A 278 14.77 -10.97 -8.06
N GLY A 279 15.95 -11.49 -8.43
CA GLY A 279 16.23 -12.90 -8.60
C GLY A 279 16.02 -13.43 -10.01
N ALA A 280 16.82 -14.45 -10.36
CA ALA A 280 16.85 -15.04 -11.71
C ALA A 280 15.52 -15.64 -12.16
N GLY A 281 14.67 -16.08 -11.22
CA GLY A 281 13.32 -16.60 -11.52
C GLY A 281 12.38 -15.54 -12.13
N LYS A 282 12.76 -14.26 -12.14
CA LYS A 282 12.00 -13.17 -12.79
C LYS A 282 12.50 -12.83 -14.18
N ALA A 283 13.67 -13.35 -14.59
CA ALA A 283 14.38 -12.87 -15.77
C ALA A 283 13.59 -13.03 -17.08
N ASP A 284 12.81 -14.10 -17.22
CA ASP A 284 11.94 -14.29 -18.39
C ASP A 284 10.82 -13.26 -18.46
N ALA A 285 10.09 -13.05 -17.35
CA ALA A 285 9.02 -12.06 -17.29
C ALA A 285 9.55 -10.64 -17.46
N VAL A 286 10.71 -10.30 -16.88
CA VAL A 286 11.37 -9.00 -17.09
C VAL A 286 11.75 -8.83 -18.56
N HIS A 287 12.37 -9.84 -19.18
CA HIS A 287 12.74 -9.79 -20.59
C HIS A 287 11.52 -9.68 -21.51
N GLN A 288 10.40 -10.36 -21.21
CA GLN A 288 9.18 -10.19 -21.98
C GLN A 288 8.52 -8.82 -21.75
N ALA A 289 8.55 -8.33 -20.50
CA ALA A 289 7.91 -7.07 -20.13
C ALA A 289 8.61 -5.85 -20.74
N LEU A 290 9.94 -5.85 -20.69
CA LEU A 290 10.80 -4.73 -21.07
C LEU A 290 11.53 -4.95 -22.40
N GLY A 291 11.58 -6.19 -22.91
CA GLY A 291 12.26 -6.50 -24.15
C GLY A 291 11.52 -5.94 -25.36
N TYR A 292 12.27 -5.38 -26.30
CA TYR A 292 11.77 -4.80 -27.56
C TYR A 292 11.27 -5.85 -28.58
N SER A 293 11.15 -7.10 -28.17
CA SER A 293 10.69 -8.20 -29.02
C SER A 293 9.17 -8.20 -29.09
N LYS A 294 8.63 -7.89 -30.27
CA LYS A 294 7.22 -8.16 -30.61
C LYS A 294 7.00 -9.68 -30.62
N THR A 295 6.81 -10.27 -29.44
CA THR A 295 6.34 -11.63 -29.34
C THR A 295 4.83 -11.65 -29.59
N SER A 296 4.34 -12.70 -30.25
CA SER A 296 2.91 -13.00 -30.41
C SER A 296 2.24 -13.47 -29.10
N SER A 297 2.93 -13.33 -27.98
CA SER A 297 2.49 -13.78 -26.66
C SER A 297 1.46 -12.82 -26.07
N PRO A 298 0.51 -13.33 -25.25
CA PRO A 298 -0.41 -12.46 -24.53
C PRO A 298 0.37 -11.48 -23.64
N LEU A 299 -0.13 -10.25 -23.56
CA LEU A 299 0.45 -9.17 -22.75
C LEU A 299 0.52 -9.61 -21.29
N LEU A 300 1.69 -9.42 -20.66
CA LEU A 300 1.84 -9.71 -19.24
C LEU A 300 1.10 -8.65 -18.40
N PRO A 301 0.51 -9.01 -17.25
CA PRO A 301 -0.16 -8.05 -16.37
C PRO A 301 0.74 -6.86 -15.98
N VAL A 302 2.03 -7.08 -15.74
CA VAL A 302 2.98 -5.98 -15.46
C VAL A 302 3.09 -4.96 -16.61
N GLN A 303 2.88 -5.36 -17.86
CA GLN A 303 2.90 -4.46 -19.03
C GLN A 303 1.59 -3.66 -19.18
N MET A 304 0.57 -3.98 -18.39
CA MET A 304 -0.69 -3.25 -18.35
C MET A 304 -0.65 -2.08 -17.36
N ILE A 305 0.45 -1.93 -16.61
CA ILE A 305 0.70 -0.73 -15.81
C ILE A 305 0.93 0.44 -16.78
N LYS A 306 -0.02 1.38 -16.78
CA LYS A 306 -0.02 2.58 -17.60
C LYS A 306 -0.48 3.74 -16.75
N LEU A 307 0.49 4.42 -16.13
CA LEU A 307 0.21 5.62 -15.34
C LEU A 307 -0.11 6.77 -16.28
N GLU A 308 -1.26 7.44 -16.05
CA GLU A 308 -1.64 8.65 -16.80
C GLU A 308 -0.79 9.85 -16.35
N ASP A 309 -0.78 10.12 -15.05
CA ASP A 309 -0.09 11.26 -14.41
C ASP A 309 0.75 10.80 -13.22
N GLY A 310 1.71 9.91 -13.48
CA GLY A 310 2.56 9.30 -12.46
C GLY A 310 3.88 8.73 -13.00
N GLU A 311 4.73 8.26 -12.08
CA GLU A 311 6.05 7.73 -12.40
C GLU A 311 6.16 6.23 -12.06
N LEU A 312 6.64 5.44 -13.02
CA LEU A 312 6.95 4.03 -12.82
C LEU A 312 8.47 3.84 -12.72
N THR A 313 8.92 3.26 -11.61
CA THR A 313 10.34 2.91 -11.41
C THR A 313 10.50 1.42 -11.10
N TRP A 314 11.35 0.73 -11.84
CA TRP A 314 11.77 -0.65 -11.62
C TRP A 314 13.03 -0.67 -10.77
N PHE A 315 12.96 -1.35 -9.62
CA PHE A 315 14.09 -1.68 -8.76
C PHE A 315 14.44 -3.15 -8.99
N THR A 316 15.57 -3.41 -9.65
CA THR A 316 15.96 -4.76 -10.10
C THR A 316 17.35 -5.13 -9.64
N ASP A 317 17.62 -6.43 -9.51
CA ASP A 317 19.00 -6.93 -9.38
C ASP A 317 19.52 -7.45 -10.72
N LYS A 318 20.84 -7.64 -10.82
CA LYS A 318 21.48 -8.21 -12.02
C LYS A 318 20.86 -9.55 -12.46
N ALA A 319 20.39 -10.35 -11.51
CA ALA A 319 19.80 -11.66 -11.81
C ALA A 319 18.43 -11.52 -12.51
N ALA A 320 17.58 -10.60 -12.07
CA ALA A 320 16.28 -10.32 -12.66
C ALA A 320 16.38 -9.71 -14.06
N VAL A 321 17.44 -8.98 -14.37
CA VAL A 321 17.66 -8.41 -15.71
C VAL A 321 18.62 -9.23 -16.58
N SER A 322 19.06 -10.41 -16.13
CA SER A 322 20.09 -11.22 -16.82
C SER A 322 19.76 -11.61 -18.26
N LYS A 323 18.48 -11.56 -18.66
CA LYS A 323 18.02 -11.84 -20.03
C LYS A 323 17.78 -10.57 -20.87
N LEU A 324 17.83 -9.37 -20.28
CA LEU A 324 17.87 -8.14 -21.06
C LEU A 324 19.25 -8.08 -21.71
N GLN A 325 19.30 -8.28 -23.04
CA GLN A 325 20.56 -8.24 -23.78
C GLN A 325 21.30 -6.94 -23.47
N GLU A 326 22.60 -7.02 -23.18
CA GLU A 326 23.48 -5.87 -23.24
C GLU A 326 23.50 -5.37 -24.69
N LYS A 327 22.65 -4.39 -25.02
CA LYS A 327 23.04 -3.41 -26.03
C LYS A 327 24.04 -2.45 -25.41
N ALA A 328 25.22 -2.97 -25.12
CA ALA A 328 26.41 -2.20 -24.76
C ALA A 328 27.65 -2.94 -25.28
N GLY A 329 27.73 -3.10 -26.60
CA GLY A 329 28.88 -3.67 -27.28
C GLY A 329 29.02 -3.10 -28.69
N LEU A 330 29.94 -2.12 -28.81
CA LEU A 330 30.49 -1.46 -30.00
C LEU A 330 29.62 -0.37 -30.67
#